data_AF-A0A3M0ZXA2-F1
#
_entry.id   AF-A0A3M0ZXA2-F1
#
_cell.length_a   1.000
_cell.length_b   1.000
_cell.length_c   1.000
_cell.angle_alpha   90.00
_cell.angle_beta   90.00
_cell.angle_gamma   90.00
#
_symmetry.space_group_name_H-M   'P 1'
#
loop_
_entity.id
_entity.type
_entity.pdbx_description
1 polymer ?
#
loop_
_entity_poly.entity_id
_entity_poly.type
_entity_poly.pdbx_seq_one_letter_code
_entity_poly.pdbx_strand_id
1 'polypeptide(L)'
;MNGCGVSKPVRVVEVAGVPLTQGAIMDCTTAKALKSWVQNSVKPTVGRLGGGVASIKVIASYSCRTRNSKPGAKLSEHAKGKAVDVAAINLRNGIALTVLRGWRDEVQGPLLHRIHAGACGPFGTVLGPDADRYHQDHLHLDTASYRGGPYCR
;
A
#
# COMPACT_ATOMS: atom_id res chain seq x y z
N MET A 1 20.58 1.81 15.24
CA MET A 1 19.15 1.48 15.37
C MET A 1 19.03 -0.03 15.53
N ASN A 2 18.73 -0.50 16.75
CA ASN A 2 18.44 -1.93 16.97
C ASN A 2 16.99 -2.22 16.56
N GLY A 3 16.70 -3.42 16.04
CA GLY A 3 15.33 -3.86 15.70
C GLY A 3 14.91 -3.68 14.24
N CYS A 4 15.83 -3.31 13.34
CA CYS A 4 15.61 -3.41 11.90
C CYS A 4 15.90 -4.80 11.37
N GLY A 5 15.16 -5.20 10.34
CA GLY A 5 15.38 -6.45 9.63
C GLY A 5 14.07 -7.12 9.25
N VAL A 6 14.14 -8.02 8.28
CA VAL A 6 13.00 -8.80 7.81
C VAL A 6 13.35 -10.27 7.98
N SER A 7 12.54 -10.99 8.74
CA SER A 7 12.74 -12.44 8.87
C SER A 7 12.26 -13.12 7.59
N LYS A 8 13.14 -13.90 6.94
CA LYS A 8 12.87 -14.64 5.69
C LYS A 8 12.20 -13.75 4.63
N PRO A 9 12.90 -12.70 4.15
CA PRO A 9 12.32 -11.74 3.23
C PRO A 9 11.97 -12.39 1.89
N VAL A 10 10.90 -11.90 1.29
CA VAL A 10 10.59 -12.10 -0.13
C VAL A 10 10.72 -10.78 -0.86
N ARG A 11 11.18 -10.85 -2.12
CA ARG A 11 11.13 -9.71 -3.05
C ARG A 11 9.98 -9.93 -4.02
N VAL A 12 8.89 -9.20 -3.81
CA VAL A 12 7.70 -9.25 -4.67
C VAL A 12 7.93 -8.35 -5.87
N VAL A 13 7.85 -8.90 -7.08
CA VAL A 13 7.91 -8.13 -8.34
C VAL A 13 6.58 -8.14 -9.09
N GLU A 14 5.72 -9.13 -8.78
CA GLU A 14 4.38 -9.26 -9.30
C GLU A 14 3.49 -9.83 -8.20
N VAL A 15 2.23 -9.39 -8.15
CA VAL A 15 1.23 -9.90 -7.23
C VAL A 15 -0.10 -10.09 -7.96
N ALA A 16 -0.67 -11.29 -7.88
CA ALA A 16 -1.96 -11.63 -8.49
C ALA A 16 -2.05 -11.33 -10.01
N GLY A 17 -0.96 -11.54 -10.74
CA GLY A 17 -0.86 -11.24 -12.18
C GLY A 17 -0.68 -9.75 -12.50
N VAL A 18 -0.36 -8.92 -11.49
CA VAL A 18 -0.15 -7.48 -11.64
C VAL A 18 1.28 -7.12 -11.24
N PRO A 19 2.10 -6.59 -12.17
CA PRO A 19 3.48 -6.22 -11.87
C PRO A 19 3.54 -5.00 -10.95
N LEU A 20 4.56 -4.95 -10.09
CA LEU A 20 4.93 -3.78 -9.33
C LEU A 20 5.96 -2.98 -10.15
N THR A 21 5.80 -1.66 -10.20
CA THR A 21 6.77 -0.77 -10.90
C THR A 21 8.19 -0.86 -10.36
N GLN A 22 8.35 -1.29 -9.11
CA GLN A 22 9.61 -1.69 -8.51
C GLN A 22 9.38 -2.87 -7.57
N GLY A 23 10.41 -3.72 -7.41
CA GLY A 23 10.32 -4.86 -6.50
C GLY A 23 10.26 -4.42 -5.04
N ALA A 24 9.34 -4.99 -4.27
CA ALA A 24 9.11 -4.66 -2.86
C ALA A 24 9.64 -5.78 -1.94
N ILE A 25 10.47 -5.41 -0.96
CA ILE A 25 10.99 -6.35 0.05
C ILE A 25 10.06 -6.33 1.27
N MET A 26 9.55 -7.49 1.66
CA MET A 26 8.64 -7.65 2.80
C MET A 26 8.64 -9.08 3.35
N ASP A 27 7.96 -9.30 4.47
CA ASP A 27 7.70 -10.65 4.98
C ASP A 27 6.54 -11.35 4.24
N CYS A 28 6.44 -12.67 4.40
CA CYS A 28 5.41 -13.46 3.73
C CYS A 28 3.97 -13.07 4.12
N THR A 29 3.75 -12.58 5.34
CA THR A 29 2.43 -12.16 5.81
C THR A 29 1.96 -10.92 5.04
N THR A 30 2.84 -9.93 4.93
CA THR A 30 2.61 -8.70 4.18
C THR A 30 2.42 -8.98 2.70
N ALA A 31 3.20 -9.90 2.12
CA ALA A 31 3.04 -10.31 0.73
C ALA A 31 1.66 -10.96 0.47
N LYS A 32 1.16 -11.78 1.41
CA LYS A 32 -0.18 -12.38 1.33
C LYS A 32 -1.29 -11.33 1.49
N ALA A 33 -1.11 -10.36 2.40
CA ALA A 33 -2.05 -9.25 2.58
C ALA A 33 -2.14 -8.40 1.31
N LEU A 34 -1.00 -8.05 0.71
CA LEU A 34 -0.92 -7.36 -0.58
C LEU A 34 -1.65 -8.14 -1.68
N LYS A 35 -1.43 -9.47 -1.76
CA LYS A 35 -2.13 -10.33 -2.72
C LYS A 35 -3.64 -10.30 -2.52
N SER A 36 -4.11 -10.46 -1.28
CA SER A 36 -5.54 -10.43 -0.96
C SER A 36 -6.17 -9.10 -1.36
N TRP A 37 -5.54 -7.97 -0.99
CA TRP A 37 -6.04 -6.64 -1.33
C TRP A 37 -6.11 -6.42 -2.84
N VAL A 38 -5.08 -6.82 -3.60
CA VAL A 38 -5.08 -6.68 -5.06
C VAL A 38 -6.18 -7.54 -5.70
N GLN A 39 -6.36 -8.78 -5.24
CA GLN A 39 -7.37 -9.68 -5.78
C GLN A 39 -8.80 -9.25 -5.46
N ASN A 40 -9.04 -8.80 -4.24
CA ASN A 40 -10.39 -8.62 -3.69
C ASN A 40 -10.86 -7.17 -3.70
N SER A 41 -9.96 -6.19 -3.83
CA SER A 41 -10.31 -4.77 -3.83
C SER A 41 -9.83 -4.05 -5.09
N VAL A 42 -8.53 -4.08 -5.41
CA VAL A 42 -7.97 -3.30 -6.53
C VAL A 42 -8.55 -3.75 -7.87
N LYS A 43 -8.43 -5.04 -8.21
CA LYS A 43 -8.90 -5.57 -9.50
C LYS A 43 -10.43 -5.44 -9.64
N PRO A 44 -11.26 -5.75 -8.64
CA PRO A 44 -12.70 -5.57 -8.74
C PRO A 44 -13.13 -4.11 -8.85
N THR A 45 -12.48 -3.19 -8.13
CA THR A 45 -12.81 -1.75 -8.17
C THR A 45 -12.50 -1.14 -9.54
N VAL A 46 -11.37 -1.51 -10.14
CA VAL A 46 -11.02 -1.06 -11.49
C VAL A 46 -11.86 -1.80 -12.54
N GLY A 47 -12.11 -3.09 -12.36
CA GLY A 47 -12.84 -3.92 -13.31
C GLY A 47 -12.21 -3.86 -14.71
N ARG A 48 -13.00 -3.37 -15.68
CA ARG A 48 -12.57 -3.16 -17.08
C ARG A 48 -12.19 -1.71 -17.40
N LEU A 49 -12.27 -0.79 -16.43
CA LEU A 49 -11.91 0.60 -16.64
C LEU A 49 -10.49 0.70 -17.18
N GLY A 50 -10.32 1.41 -18.30
CA GLY A 50 -9.02 1.56 -18.97
C GLY A 50 -8.37 0.24 -19.38
N GLY A 51 -9.14 -0.84 -19.59
CA GLY A 51 -8.63 -2.18 -19.88
C GLY A 51 -8.17 -2.97 -18.65
N GLY A 52 -8.42 -2.47 -17.44
CA GLY A 52 -8.02 -3.10 -16.18
C GLY A 52 -6.64 -2.65 -15.70
N VAL A 53 -6.17 -3.29 -14.63
CA VAL A 53 -4.90 -2.95 -13.98
C VAL A 53 -3.71 -3.41 -14.83
N ALA A 54 -2.80 -2.50 -15.13
CA ALA A 54 -1.53 -2.76 -15.81
C ALA A 54 -0.38 -2.94 -14.82
N SER A 55 -0.28 -2.10 -13.78
CA SER A 55 0.73 -2.20 -12.74
C SER A 55 0.36 -1.43 -11.48
N ILE A 56 1.08 -1.68 -10.38
CA ILE A 56 0.96 -0.94 -9.12
C ILE A 56 2.24 -0.14 -8.89
N LYS A 57 2.09 1.17 -8.66
CA LYS A 57 3.20 2.07 -8.34
C LYS A 57 3.55 1.99 -6.86
N VAL A 58 4.50 1.13 -6.52
CA VAL A 58 5.11 1.10 -5.18
C VAL A 58 6.15 2.20 -5.11
N ILE A 59 6.20 2.94 -4.00
CA ILE A 59 7.21 3.99 -3.76
C ILE A 59 8.10 3.69 -2.55
N ALA A 60 7.66 2.83 -1.63
CA ALA A 60 8.51 2.32 -0.56
C ALA A 60 8.10 0.90 -0.13
N SER A 61 9.09 0.14 0.36
CA SER A 61 8.91 -1.15 1.02
C SER A 61 9.87 -1.23 2.22
N TYR A 62 10.74 -2.23 2.35
CA TYR A 62 11.72 -2.24 3.44
C TYR A 62 12.58 -0.96 3.48
N SER A 63 12.64 -0.33 4.64
CA SER A 63 13.50 0.82 4.94
C SER A 63 13.72 0.91 6.45
N CYS A 64 14.97 0.80 6.90
CA CYS A 64 15.32 0.90 8.32
C CYS A 64 15.24 2.36 8.78
N ARG A 65 14.05 2.79 9.23
CA ARG A 65 13.77 4.15 9.71
C ARG A 65 12.72 4.19 10.81
N THR A 66 12.69 5.29 11.56
CA THR A 66 11.56 5.61 12.44
C THR A 66 10.32 6.02 11.64
N ARG A 67 9.15 5.99 12.28
CA ARG A 67 7.90 6.51 11.72
C ARG A 67 8.07 7.98 11.32
N ASN A 68 7.64 8.30 10.10
CA ASN A 68 7.77 9.63 9.49
C ASN A 68 9.21 10.18 9.49
N SER A 69 10.21 9.30 9.59
CA SER A 69 11.64 9.63 9.69
C SER A 69 11.96 10.61 10.83
N LYS A 70 11.12 10.66 11.87
CA LYS A 70 11.31 11.55 13.02
C LYS A 70 12.31 10.96 14.01
N PRO A 71 13.38 11.68 14.39
CA PRO A 71 14.28 11.24 15.45
C PRO A 71 13.53 10.96 16.75
N GLY A 72 13.88 9.86 17.43
CA GLY A 72 13.25 9.43 18.69
C GLY A 72 11.85 8.79 18.56
N ALA A 73 11.22 8.80 17.38
CA ALA A 73 9.95 8.11 17.19
C ALA A 73 10.11 6.57 17.15
N LYS A 74 8.99 5.85 17.31
CA LYS A 74 8.96 4.38 17.16
C LYS A 74 9.48 3.96 15.78
N LEU A 75 10.06 2.77 15.69
CA LEU A 75 10.39 2.17 14.39
C LEU A 75 9.11 2.02 13.53
N SER A 76 9.27 2.30 12.24
CA SER A 76 8.24 2.05 11.24
C SER A 76 8.07 0.55 11.01
N GLU A 77 6.89 0.11 10.56
CA GLU A 77 6.70 -1.26 10.09
C GLU A 77 7.51 -1.53 8.80
N HIS A 78 7.88 -0.50 8.03
CA HIS A 78 8.87 -0.64 6.95
C HIS A 78 10.23 -1.16 7.45
N ALA A 79 10.65 -0.78 8.67
CA ALA A 79 11.92 -1.25 9.25
C ALA A 79 11.89 -2.74 9.60
N LYS A 80 10.70 -3.33 9.62
CA LYS A 80 10.45 -4.75 9.94
C LYS A 80 10.03 -5.57 8.70
N GLY A 81 9.96 -4.93 7.52
CA GLY A 81 9.46 -5.54 6.29
C GLY A 81 7.95 -5.82 6.33
N LYS A 82 7.21 -5.05 7.12
CA LYS A 82 5.78 -5.25 7.36
C LYS A 82 4.88 -4.21 6.72
N ALA A 83 5.43 -3.38 5.83
CA ALA A 83 4.72 -2.29 5.20
C ALA A 83 5.10 -2.08 3.73
N VAL A 84 4.18 -1.54 2.97
CA VAL A 84 4.35 -1.12 1.57
C VAL A 84 3.59 0.19 1.33
N ASP A 85 4.23 1.11 0.60
CA ASP A 85 3.62 2.39 0.21
C ASP A 85 3.28 2.37 -1.28
N VAL A 86 2.01 2.62 -1.62
CA VAL A 86 1.47 2.58 -2.98
C VAL A 86 0.97 3.95 -3.40
N ALA A 87 1.57 4.52 -4.44
CA ALA A 87 1.23 5.86 -4.93
C ALA A 87 0.23 5.89 -6.09
N ALA A 88 0.08 4.79 -6.84
CA ALA A 88 -0.85 4.74 -7.96
C ALA A 88 -1.23 3.32 -8.40
N ILE A 89 -2.41 3.20 -9.01
CA ILE A 89 -2.81 2.05 -9.82
C ILE A 89 -2.79 2.49 -11.30
N ASN A 90 -1.92 1.88 -12.10
CA ASN A 90 -1.80 2.20 -13.51
C ASN A 90 -2.72 1.30 -14.33
N LEU A 91 -3.46 1.88 -15.26
CA LEU A 91 -4.40 1.19 -16.15
C LEU A 91 -3.77 0.88 -17.50
N ARG A 92 -4.33 -0.10 -18.23
CA ARG A 92 -3.78 -0.53 -19.53
C ARG A 92 -3.87 0.53 -20.62
N ASN A 93 -4.82 1.44 -20.54
CA ASN A 93 -4.97 2.56 -21.46
C ASN A 93 -4.03 3.75 -21.17
N GLY A 94 -3.10 3.61 -20.22
CA GLY A 94 -2.12 4.64 -19.87
C GLY A 94 -2.58 5.63 -18.79
N ILE A 95 -3.84 5.57 -18.35
CA ILE A 95 -4.32 6.37 -17.22
C ILE A 95 -3.71 5.85 -15.92
N ALA A 96 -3.26 6.75 -15.04
CA ALA A 96 -2.81 6.42 -13.69
C ALA A 96 -3.77 6.99 -12.65
N LEU A 97 -4.34 6.12 -11.82
CA LEU A 97 -5.08 6.50 -10.62
C LEU A 97 -4.07 6.84 -9.52
N THR A 98 -3.48 8.03 -9.58
CA THR A 98 -2.49 8.48 -8.59
C THR A 98 -3.19 8.96 -7.33
N VAL A 99 -2.70 8.59 -6.14
CA VAL A 99 -3.28 9.05 -4.87
C VAL A 99 -3.20 10.57 -4.78
N LEU A 100 -2.03 11.16 -5.06
CA LEU A 100 -1.79 12.61 -4.96
C LEU A 100 -2.84 13.47 -5.71
N ARG A 101 -3.15 13.12 -6.97
CA ARG A 101 -4.08 13.91 -7.79
C ARG A 101 -5.50 13.38 -7.75
N GLY A 102 -5.66 12.06 -7.62
CA GLY A 102 -6.94 11.39 -7.76
C GLY A 102 -7.77 11.37 -6.48
N TRP A 103 -7.18 11.51 -5.29
CA TRP A 103 -7.91 11.34 -4.03
C TRP A 103 -9.11 12.28 -3.88
N ARG A 104 -8.94 13.54 -4.30
CA ARG A 104 -9.98 14.58 -4.24
C ARG A 104 -10.61 14.87 -5.61
N ASP A 105 -10.27 14.09 -6.62
CA ASP A 105 -10.85 14.20 -7.96
C ASP A 105 -12.25 13.57 -7.97
N GLU A 106 -13.20 14.20 -8.66
CA GLU A 106 -14.61 13.76 -8.66
C GLU A 106 -14.79 12.38 -9.32
N VAL A 107 -13.90 12.00 -10.25
CA VAL A 107 -14.00 10.74 -11.00
C VAL A 107 -13.13 9.67 -10.36
N GLN A 108 -11.89 9.98 -10.01
CA GLN A 108 -10.93 9.01 -9.47
C GLN A 108 -11.08 8.80 -7.96
N GLY A 109 -11.57 9.80 -7.23
CA GLY A 109 -11.71 9.77 -5.77
C GLY A 109 -12.52 8.56 -5.31
N PRO A 110 -13.77 8.37 -5.78
CA PRO A 110 -14.60 7.23 -5.37
C PRO A 110 -13.93 5.85 -5.60
N LEU A 111 -13.13 5.72 -6.65
CA LEU A 111 -12.36 4.50 -6.93
C LEU A 111 -11.22 4.33 -5.92
N LEU A 112 -10.44 5.37 -5.67
CA LEU A 112 -9.33 5.34 -4.71
C LEU A 112 -9.81 5.13 -3.27
N HIS A 113 -10.93 5.74 -2.87
CA HIS A 113 -11.54 5.50 -1.55
C HIS A 113 -11.99 4.07 -1.38
N ARG A 114 -12.59 3.45 -2.42
CA ARG A 114 -12.97 2.02 -2.38
C ARG A 114 -11.74 1.10 -2.33
N ILE A 115 -10.70 1.43 -3.10
CA ILE A 115 -9.42 0.72 -3.08
C ILE A 115 -8.79 0.80 -1.69
N HIS A 116 -8.76 1.98 -1.09
CA HIS A 116 -8.27 2.20 0.28
C HIS A 116 -9.10 1.42 1.31
N ALA A 117 -10.43 1.53 1.27
CA ALA A 117 -11.32 0.84 2.20
C ALA A 117 -11.14 -0.69 2.15
N GLY A 118 -10.94 -1.26 0.95
CA GLY A 118 -10.72 -2.70 0.80
C GLY A 118 -9.35 -3.19 1.31
N ALA A 119 -8.43 -2.30 1.69
CA ALA A 119 -7.20 -2.67 2.37
C ALA A 119 -7.42 -2.94 3.87
N CYS A 120 -8.50 -2.43 4.46
CA CYS A 120 -8.83 -2.65 5.87
C CYS A 120 -9.21 -4.10 6.13
N GLY A 121 -8.52 -4.76 7.07
CA GLY A 121 -8.71 -6.17 7.38
C GLY A 121 -7.51 -7.00 6.94
N PRO A 122 -7.21 -7.10 5.62
CA PRO A 122 -5.95 -7.69 5.16
C PRO A 122 -4.73 -7.00 5.78
N PHE A 123 -4.79 -5.68 5.89
CA PHE A 123 -3.82 -4.86 6.61
C PHE A 123 -4.39 -4.42 7.94
N GLY A 124 -3.50 -4.26 8.92
CA GLY A 124 -3.86 -3.79 10.26
C GLY A 124 -3.65 -2.27 10.42
N THR A 125 -2.89 -1.62 9.55
CA THR A 125 -2.91 -0.17 9.38
C THR A 125 -3.02 0.19 7.90
N VAL A 126 -3.96 1.07 7.61
CA VAL A 126 -4.20 1.63 6.28
C VAL A 126 -4.31 3.13 6.45
N LEU A 127 -3.37 3.87 5.87
CA LEU A 127 -3.36 5.33 5.92
C LEU A 127 -3.41 5.88 4.50
N GLY A 128 -4.32 6.82 4.25
CA GLY A 128 -4.38 7.63 3.05
C GLY A 128 -4.26 9.13 3.33
N PRO A 129 -4.56 9.98 2.33
CA PRO A 129 -4.50 11.43 2.46
C PRO A 129 -5.39 12.04 3.55
N ASP A 130 -6.38 11.32 4.08
CA ASP A 130 -7.23 11.81 5.16
C ASP A 130 -6.67 11.49 6.56
N ALA A 131 -5.62 10.65 6.64
CA ALA A 131 -4.97 10.31 7.90
C ALA A 131 -4.11 11.45 8.45
N ASP A 132 -3.14 11.93 7.65
CA ASP A 132 -2.25 13.02 8.02
C ASP A 132 -1.48 13.61 6.81
N ARG A 133 -0.64 14.61 7.08
CA ARG A 133 0.18 15.29 6.07
C ARG A 133 1.28 14.43 5.43
N TYR A 134 1.67 13.29 6.01
CA TYR A 134 2.74 12.43 5.47
C TYR A 134 2.23 11.46 4.41
N HIS A 135 0.92 11.26 4.30
CA HIS A 135 0.30 10.28 3.41
C HIS A 135 -0.54 10.94 2.29
N GLN A 136 -0.22 12.19 1.92
CA GLN A 136 -0.99 12.93 0.91
C GLN A 136 -0.83 12.37 -0.51
N ASP A 137 0.23 11.62 -0.79
CA ASP A 137 0.60 11.16 -2.13
C ASP A 137 0.64 9.63 -2.28
N HIS A 138 0.32 8.87 -1.24
CA HIS A 138 0.34 7.42 -1.25
C HIS A 138 -0.58 6.80 -0.19
N LEU A 139 -0.87 5.51 -0.35
CA LEU A 139 -1.45 4.68 0.70
C LEU A 139 -0.32 3.96 1.43
N HIS A 140 -0.27 4.09 2.75
CA HIS A 140 0.59 3.28 3.61
C HIS A 140 -0.18 2.07 4.12
N LEU A 141 0.32 0.87 3.83
CA LEU A 141 -0.33 -0.39 4.15
C LEU A 141 0.62 -1.25 4.99
N ASP A 142 0.25 -1.54 6.24
CA ASP A 142 1.07 -2.38 7.12
C ASP A 142 0.26 -3.46 7.86
N THR A 143 0.94 -4.54 8.24
CA THR A 143 0.33 -5.68 8.94
C THR A 143 0.56 -5.66 10.46
N ALA A 144 0.69 -4.48 11.06
CA ALA A 144 0.70 -4.37 12.52
C ALA A 144 -0.63 -4.85 13.10
N SER A 145 -0.56 -5.63 14.18
CA SER A 145 -1.76 -6.15 14.85
C SER A 145 -2.09 -5.29 16.07
N TYR A 146 -3.36 -4.92 16.21
CA TYR A 146 -3.88 -4.15 17.35
C TYR A 146 -5.01 -4.93 18.03
N ARG A 147 -5.21 -4.74 19.33
CA ARG A 147 -6.30 -5.40 20.07
C ARG A 147 -7.69 -4.97 19.61
N GLY A 148 -7.82 -3.73 19.12
CA GLY A 148 -9.09 -3.14 18.68
C GLY A 148 -9.43 -3.35 17.19
N GLY A 149 -8.68 -4.20 16.49
CA GLY A 149 -8.82 -4.39 15.03
C GLY A 149 -8.00 -3.41 14.20
N PRO A 150 -8.20 -3.40 12.86
CA PRO A 150 -7.45 -2.55 11.94
C PRO A 150 -7.64 -1.05 12.20
N TYR A 151 -6.56 -0.28 12.09
CA TYR A 151 -6.58 1.19 12.09
C TYR A 151 -6.62 1.70 10.66
N CYS A 152 -7.73 2.32 10.27
CA CYS A 152 -7.97 2.77 8.90
C CYS A 152 -8.38 4.24 8.87
N ARG A 153 -7.58 5.08 8.20
CA ARG A 153 -7.79 6.53 8.15
C ARG A 153 -7.37 7.13 6.82
#